data_AF-H3N9P1-F1
#
_entry.id   AF-H3N9P1-F1
#
_cell.length_a   1.000
_cell.length_b   1.000
_cell.length_c   1.000
_cell.angle_alpha   90.00
_cell.angle_beta   90.00
_cell.angle_gamma   90.00
#
_symmetry.space_group_name_H-M   'P 1'
#
loop_
_entity.id
_entity.type
_entity.pdbx_description
1 polymer ?
#
loop_
_entity_poly.entity_id
_entity_poly.type
_entity_poly.pdbx_seq_one_letter_code
_entity_poly.pdbx_strand_id
1 'polypeptide(L)'
;MKGLIVCRTGMGSSLMLKIKAQKIIDKHGWDIELEHDVLSGLRTWRDIDFVITMRDLTDEVEAAGFRAVGITDLMNSEEMESALTDIVQSN
;
A
#
# COMPACT_ATOMS: atom_id res chain seq x y z
N MET A 1 10.84 -6.88 0.53
CA MET A 1 10.31 -5.68 -0.17
C MET A 1 9.75 -4.71 0.86
N LYS A 2 9.77 -3.42 0.59
CA LYS A 2 9.20 -2.38 1.45
C LYS A 2 8.04 -1.66 0.77
N GLY A 3 6.86 -1.73 1.37
CA GLY A 3 5.65 -1.09 0.89
C GLY A 3 5.18 0.03 1.82
N LEU A 4 4.52 1.02 1.24
CA LEU A 4 3.88 2.10 2.00
C LEU A 4 2.38 2.14 1.68
N ILE A 5 1.54 2.29 2.70
CA ILE A 5 0.11 2.52 2.55
C ILE A 5 -0.17 4.01 2.81
N VAL A 6 -0.77 4.69 1.83
CA VAL A 6 -1.21 6.08 1.99
C VAL A 6 -2.71 6.21 1.75
N CYS A 7 -3.37 7.08 2.53
CA CYS A 7 -4.79 7.37 2.36
C CYS A 7 -5.14 8.83 2.67
N ARG A 8 -6.16 9.39 2.02
CA ARG A 8 -6.69 10.74 2.31
C ARG A 8 -7.45 10.82 3.64
N THR A 9 -7.99 9.71 4.15
CA THR A 9 -8.91 9.69 5.32
C THR A 9 -8.22 9.78 6.69
N GLY A 10 -6.89 9.90 6.73
CA GLY A 10 -6.12 10.14 7.96
C GLY A 10 -5.47 8.89 8.59
N MET A 11 -4.75 9.11 9.70
CA MET A 11 -3.89 8.07 10.30
C MET A 11 -4.65 6.80 10.75
N GLY A 12 -5.88 6.92 11.24
CA GLY A 12 -6.66 5.76 11.72
C GLY A 12 -7.03 4.76 10.61
N SER A 13 -7.45 5.28 9.44
CA SER A 13 -7.80 4.47 8.27
C SER A 13 -6.57 3.76 7.70
N SER A 14 -5.43 4.47 7.66
CA SER A 14 -4.16 3.91 7.18
C SER A 14 -3.61 2.79 8.08
N LEU A 15 -3.80 2.88 9.41
CA LEU A 15 -3.39 1.82 10.33
C LEU A 15 -4.26 0.56 10.19
N MET A 16 -5.57 0.73 10.06
CA MET A 16 -6.49 -0.42 9.86
C MET A 16 -6.14 -1.20 8.59
N LEU A 17 -5.77 -0.49 7.53
CA LEU A 17 -5.30 -1.08 6.29
C LEU A 17 -4.00 -1.84 6.44
N LYS A 18 -3.02 -1.22 7.12
CA LYS A 18 -1.74 -1.88 7.42
C LYS A 18 -1.98 -3.20 8.15
N ILE A 19 -2.81 -3.19 9.20
CA ILE A 19 -3.13 -4.43 9.95
C ILE A 19 -3.71 -5.50 9.03
N LYS A 20 -4.59 -5.11 8.11
CA LYS A 20 -5.25 -6.06 7.21
C LYS A 20 -4.31 -6.62 6.15
N ALA A 21 -3.55 -5.75 5.49
CA ALA A 21 -2.54 -6.15 4.51
C ALA A 21 -1.46 -7.02 5.18
N GLN A 22 -1.05 -6.67 6.40
CA GLN A 22 -0.11 -7.48 7.19
C GLN A 22 -0.65 -8.89 7.47
N LYS A 23 -1.93 -9.04 7.83
CA LYS A 23 -2.54 -10.38 8.01
C LYS A 23 -2.47 -11.23 6.75
N ILE A 24 -2.62 -10.63 5.57
CA ILE A 24 -2.53 -11.35 4.28
C ILE A 24 -1.07 -11.74 4.02
N ILE A 25 -0.13 -10.82 4.23
CA ILE A 25 1.31 -11.06 4.11
C ILE A 25 1.75 -12.22 5.03
N ASP A 26 1.35 -12.17 6.29
CA ASP A 26 1.67 -13.19 7.30
C ASP A 26 1.05 -14.55 6.93
N LYS A 27 -0.19 -14.56 6.43
CA LYS A 27 -0.89 -15.78 5.98
C LYS A 27 -0.14 -16.49 4.87
N HIS A 28 0.48 -15.75 3.95
CA HIS A 28 1.24 -16.30 2.82
C HIS A 28 2.74 -16.46 3.08
N GLY A 29 3.25 -15.91 4.19
CA GLY A 29 4.67 -15.91 4.53
C GLY A 29 5.52 -15.06 3.57
N TRP A 30 4.96 -13.98 3.03
CA TRP A 30 5.69 -13.07 2.14
C TRP A 30 6.65 -12.17 2.92
N ASP A 31 7.85 -11.94 2.37
CA ASP A 31 8.86 -11.04 2.95
C ASP A 31 8.61 -9.58 2.54
N ILE A 32 7.57 -8.99 3.13
CA ILE A 32 7.13 -7.62 2.88
C ILE A 32 7.07 -6.85 4.20
N GLU A 33 7.85 -5.77 4.28
CA GLU A 33 7.74 -4.75 5.32
C GLU A 33 6.71 -3.71 4.89
N LEU A 34 5.66 -3.50 5.68
CA LEU A 34 4.66 -2.47 5.41
C LEU A 34 4.75 -1.30 6.39
N GLU A 35 4.71 -0.10 5.86
CA GLU A 35 4.48 1.12 6.62
C GLU A 35 3.22 1.85 6.19
N HIS A 36 2.79 2.83 6.99
CA HIS A 36 1.62 3.64 6.66
C HIS A 36 1.87 5.11 6.98
N ASP A 37 1.25 6.00 6.19
CA ASP A 37 1.32 7.44 6.39
C ASP A 37 0.11 8.14 5.74
N VAL A 38 0.04 9.46 5.89
CA VAL A 38 -0.84 10.33 5.11
C VAL A 38 -0.20 10.70 3.77
N LEU A 39 -1.01 11.03 2.78
CA LEU A 39 -0.53 11.38 1.44
C LEU A 39 0.50 12.54 1.44
N SER A 40 0.36 13.51 2.34
CA SER A 40 1.32 14.63 2.46
C SER A 40 2.70 14.20 2.99
N GLY A 41 2.79 13.06 3.68
CA GLY A 41 4.04 12.47 4.17
C GLY A 41 4.77 11.67 3.10
N LEU A 42 4.13 11.34 1.97
CA LEU A 42 4.69 10.45 0.94
C LEU A 42 6.13 10.81 0.54
N ARG A 43 6.43 12.11 0.35
CA ARG A 43 7.75 12.58 -0.10
C ARG A 43 8.86 12.50 0.95
N THR A 44 8.55 12.17 2.21
CA THR A 44 9.55 11.98 3.26
C THR A 44 10.13 10.56 3.28
N TRP A 45 9.46 9.62 2.61
CA TRP A 45 9.88 8.23 2.55
C TRP A 45 10.98 8.01 1.51
N ARG A 46 11.84 7.05 1.79
CA ARG A 46 12.90 6.55 0.90
C ARG A 46 12.85 5.04 0.87
N ASP A 47 13.46 4.47 -0.17
CA ASP A 47 13.64 3.02 -0.31
C ASP A 47 12.31 2.26 -0.25
N ILE A 48 11.28 2.81 -0.92
CA ILE A 48 9.95 2.22 -1.06
C ILE A 48 9.81 1.58 -2.43
N ASP A 49 9.50 0.28 -2.47
CA ASP A 49 9.33 -0.50 -3.70
C ASP A 49 7.95 -0.25 -4.34
N PHE A 50 6.93 -0.03 -3.52
CA PHE A 50 5.56 0.22 -3.96
C PHE A 50 4.74 0.99 -2.93
N VAL A 51 3.70 1.67 -3.40
CA VAL A 51 2.75 2.41 -2.57
C VAL A 51 1.34 1.94 -2.85
N ILE A 52 0.66 1.39 -1.85
CA ILE A 52 -0.76 1.04 -1.92
C ILE A 52 -1.59 2.28 -1.55
N THR A 53 -2.52 2.64 -2.43
CA THR A 53 -3.39 3.80 -2.26
C THR A 53 -4.73 3.59 -2.94
N MET A 54 -5.68 4.51 -2.71
CA MET A 54 -6.92 4.53 -3.48
C MET A 54 -6.63 4.78 -4.97
N ARG A 55 -7.38 4.13 -5.86
CA ARG A 55 -7.19 4.24 -7.32
C ARG A 55 -7.26 5.67 -7.85
N ASP A 56 -8.02 6.56 -7.21
CA ASP A 56 -8.11 7.99 -7.57
C ASP A 56 -6.87 8.80 -7.15
N LEU A 57 -5.94 8.22 -6.40
CA LEU A 57 -4.71 8.86 -5.91
C LEU A 57 -3.44 8.31 -6.59
N THR A 58 -3.56 7.34 -7.50
CA THR A 58 -2.40 6.73 -8.16
C THR A 58 -1.57 7.77 -8.90
N ASP A 59 -2.23 8.68 -9.60
CA ASP A 59 -1.56 9.74 -10.37
C ASP A 59 -0.74 10.67 -9.46
N GLU A 60 -1.24 10.98 -8.26
CA GLU A 60 -0.51 11.81 -7.28
C GLU A 60 0.72 11.08 -6.72
N VAL A 61 0.59 9.77 -6.50
CA VAL A 61 1.68 8.91 -6.02
C VAL A 61 2.75 8.74 -7.11
N GLU A 62 2.36 8.51 -8.36
CA GLU A 62 3.26 8.41 -9.51
C GLU A 62 3.93 9.74 -9.82
N ALA A 63 3.21 10.87 -9.73
CA ALA A 63 3.78 12.21 -9.83
C ALA A 63 4.76 12.54 -8.69
N ALA A 64 4.70 11.80 -7.58
CA ALA A 64 5.70 11.86 -6.52
C ALA A 64 6.93 10.97 -6.77
N GLY A 65 6.92 10.17 -7.85
CA GLY A 65 8.02 9.29 -8.25
C GLY A 65 7.94 7.89 -7.67
N PHE A 66 6.80 7.49 -7.11
CA PHE A 66 6.60 6.17 -6.52
C PHE A 66 5.79 5.26 -7.44
N ARG A 67 6.01 3.95 -7.35
CA ARG A 67 5.16 2.95 -8.00
C ARG A 67 3.82 2.83 -7.26
N ALA A 68 2.74 3.30 -7.87
CA ALA A 68 1.41 3.22 -7.27
C ALA A 68 0.73 1.87 -7.50
N VAL A 69 0.00 1.39 -6.49
CA VAL A 69 -0.86 0.22 -6.52
C VAL A 69 -2.25 0.66 -6.07
N GLY A 70 -3.14 0.84 -7.05
CA GLY A 70 -4.46 1.43 -6.85
C GLY A 70 -5.55 0.41 -6.52
N ILE A 71 -6.07 0.45 -5.30
CA ILE A 71 -7.24 -0.32 -4.87
C ILE A 71 -8.50 0.54 -4.86
N THR A 72 -9.66 -0.07 -5.11
CA THR A 72 -10.96 0.62 -5.12
C THR A 72 -11.67 0.57 -3.78
N ASP A 73 -11.49 -0.51 -3.03
CA ASP A 73 -12.00 -0.64 -1.68
C ASP A 73 -10.94 -1.14 -0.71
N LEU A 74 -10.50 -0.22 0.16
CA LEU A 74 -9.59 -0.44 1.28
C LEU A 74 -10.05 -1.61 2.18
N MET A 75 -11.35 -1.80 2.31
CA MET A 75 -11.97 -2.82 3.15
C MET A 75 -12.24 -4.13 2.41
N ASN A 76 -11.93 -4.25 1.12
CA ASN A 76 -12.04 -5.49 0.37
C ASN A 76 -10.75 -6.34 0.53
N SER A 77 -10.89 -7.54 1.10
CA SER A 77 -9.73 -8.41 1.39
C SER A 77 -9.19 -9.08 0.13
N GLU A 78 -10.09 -9.43 -0.78
CA GLU A 78 -9.75 -10.15 -2.01
C GLU A 78 -9.00 -9.23 -2.97
N GLU A 79 -9.43 -7.96 -3.09
CA GLU A 79 -8.71 -6.97 -3.90
C GLU A 79 -7.29 -6.72 -3.35
N MET A 80 -7.15 -6.57 -2.02
CA MET A 80 -5.84 -6.41 -1.37
C MET A 80 -4.94 -7.62 -1.59
N GLU A 81 -5.47 -8.84 -1.45
CA GLU A 81 -4.73 -10.08 -1.64
C GLU A 81 -4.28 -10.26 -3.09
N SER A 82 -5.13 -9.92 -4.07
CA SER A 82 -4.76 -9.91 -5.49
C SER A 82 -3.65 -8.91 -5.76
N ALA A 83 -3.79 -7.67 -5.28
CA ALA A 83 -2.79 -6.62 -5.50
C ALA A 83 -1.42 -6.99 -4.92
N LEU A 84 -1.39 -7.54 -3.70
CA LEU A 84 -0.14 -8.02 -3.09
C LEU A 84 0.45 -9.23 -3.83
N THR A 85 -0.38 -10.14 -4.32
CA THR A 85 0.06 -11.29 -5.12
C THR A 85 0.74 -10.82 -6.42
N ASP A 86 0.14 -9.85 -7.11
CA ASP A 86 0.71 -9.29 -8.34
C ASP A 86 2.08 -8.64 -8.10
N ILE A 87 2.25 -7.95 -6.96
CA ILE A 87 3.53 -7.34 -6.55
C ILE A 87 4.59 -8.41 -6.33
N VAL A 88 4.25 -9.49 -5.63
CA VAL A 88 5.18 -10.60 -5.33
C VAL A 88 5.57 -11.35 -6.59
N GLN A 89 4.64 -11.55 -7.53
CA GLN A 89 4.92 -12.27 -8.79
C GLN A 89 5.66 -11.42 -9.83
N SER A 90 5.55 -10.09 -9.74
CA SER A 90 6.21 -9.15 -10.67
C SER A 90 7.63 -8.75 -10.22
N ASN A 91 8.13 -9.28 -9.10
CA ASN A 91 9.50 -9.10 -8.61
C ASN A 91 10.29 -10.41 -8.72
#